data_AF-A0A7G7MMZ5-F1
#
_entry.id   AF-A0A7G7MMZ5-F1
#
_cell.length_a   1.000
_cell.length_b   1.000
_cell.length_c   1.000
_cell.angle_alpha   90.00
_cell.angle_beta   90.00
_cell.angle_gamma   90.00
#
_symmetry.space_group_name_H-M   'P 1'
#
loop_
_entity.id
_entity.type
_entity.pdbx_description
1 polymer ?
#
loop_
_entity_poly.entity_id
_entity_poly.type
_entity_poly.pdbx_seq_one_letter_code
_entity_poly.pdbx_strand_id
1 'polypeptide(L)'
;MHASWAQGSTIALLLERARHGTPLRDARPLPEQDEIVAAALRALWRPAGAPFRPLAQVCDLWADEVEPLLTADVLDPGLVRDGLALHRALPRADLEPVLLVSDLHAGNLLAAAGGTWRPIDPQPYLGDPCFDVLQHILNDRRVADDAGAVADRMAGLTGLDAGRVRTWLFARSVVESAWSPWIWPVAAALAP
;
A
#
# COMPACT_ATOMS: atom_id res chain seq x y z
N MET A 1 -20.07 -10.90 -15.42
CA MET A 1 -19.88 -12.36 -15.27
C MET A 1 -18.59 -12.58 -14.50
N HIS A 2 -18.59 -13.41 -13.46
CA HIS A 2 -17.33 -13.87 -12.84
C HIS A 2 -17.40 -15.38 -12.60
N ALA A 3 -16.27 -16.07 -12.74
CA ALA A 3 -16.10 -17.46 -12.35
C ALA A 3 -14.69 -17.65 -11.79
N SER A 4 -14.54 -18.56 -10.83
CA SER A 4 -13.24 -18.99 -10.32
C SER A 4 -13.10 -20.48 -10.49
N TRP A 5 -11.88 -20.94 -10.69
CA TRP A 5 -11.54 -22.35 -10.80
C TRP A 5 -10.20 -22.61 -10.11
N ALA A 6 -10.08 -23.75 -9.44
CA ALA A 6 -8.86 -24.15 -8.76
C ALA A 6 -8.53 -25.62 -9.09
N GLN A 7 -7.27 -25.89 -9.44
CA GLN A 7 -6.72 -27.25 -9.57
C GLN A 7 -5.30 -27.29 -9.01
N GLY A 8 -5.10 -28.05 -7.94
CA GLY A 8 -3.83 -28.09 -7.21
C GLY A 8 -3.46 -26.70 -6.68
N SER A 9 -2.27 -26.21 -7.02
CA SER A 9 -1.80 -24.86 -6.70
C SER A 9 -2.24 -23.78 -7.70
N THR A 10 -2.96 -24.16 -8.77
CA THR A 10 -3.38 -23.23 -9.81
C THR A 10 -4.76 -22.69 -9.51
N ILE A 11 -4.90 -21.36 -9.50
CA ILE A 11 -6.18 -20.66 -9.42
C ILE A 11 -6.34 -19.82 -10.70
N ALA A 12 -7.51 -19.91 -11.32
CA ALA A 12 -7.89 -19.10 -12.48
C ALA A 12 -9.16 -18.30 -12.17
N LEU A 13 -9.18 -17.05 -12.60
CA LEU A 13 -10.31 -16.13 -12.47
C LEU A 13 -10.76 -15.68 -13.85
N LEU A 14 -12.03 -15.92 -14.17
CA LEU A 14 -12.71 -15.29 -15.30
C LEU A 14 -13.49 -14.10 -14.76
N LEU A 15 -13.16 -12.90 -15.22
CA LEU A 15 -13.80 -11.65 -14.82
C LEU A 15 -14.40 -10.94 -16.03
N GLU A 16 -15.33 -10.03 -15.77
CA GLU A 16 -15.79 -9.11 -16.80
C GLU A 16 -14.64 -8.19 -17.23
N ARG A 17 -14.45 -8.07 -18.55
CA ARG A 17 -13.47 -7.13 -19.09
C ARG A 17 -13.86 -5.70 -18.75
N ALA A 18 -12.97 -4.97 -18.08
CA ALA A 18 -13.09 -3.53 -17.91
C ALA A 18 -13.06 -2.83 -19.29
N ARG A 19 -14.20 -2.31 -19.74
CA ARG A 19 -14.30 -1.52 -20.99
C ARG A 19 -13.76 -0.11 -20.75
N HIS A 20 -13.14 0.49 -21.77
CA HIS A 20 -12.13 1.57 -21.69
C HIS A 20 -10.79 1.07 -21.16
N GLY A 21 -10.71 0.67 -19.90
CA GLY A 21 -9.61 -0.15 -19.39
C GLY A 21 -8.24 0.52 -19.33
N THR A 22 -8.12 1.80 -19.68
CA THR A 22 -6.88 2.58 -19.54
C THR A 22 -6.55 2.76 -18.05
N PRO A 23 -5.35 2.41 -17.58
CA PRO A 23 -4.93 2.67 -16.22
C PRO A 23 -4.91 4.18 -15.90
N LEU A 24 -5.27 4.54 -14.67
CA LEU A 24 -5.28 5.92 -14.18
C LEU A 24 -3.92 6.60 -14.36
N ARG A 25 -2.84 5.85 -14.13
CA ARG A 25 -1.45 6.33 -14.30
C ARG A 25 -1.15 6.83 -15.72
N ASP A 26 -1.83 6.27 -16.72
CA ASP A 26 -1.62 6.59 -18.14
C ASP A 26 -2.61 7.66 -18.63
N ALA A 27 -3.64 7.95 -17.85
CA ALA A 27 -4.76 8.79 -18.24
C ALA A 27 -4.77 10.18 -17.56
N ARG A 28 -4.15 10.33 -16.40
CA ARG A 28 -4.18 11.56 -15.59
C ARG A 28 -2.80 11.96 -15.08
N PRO A 29 -2.52 13.25 -14.83
CA PRO A 29 -1.31 13.69 -14.17
C PRO A 29 -1.33 13.33 -12.67
N LEU A 30 -0.13 13.17 -12.07
CA LEU A 30 0.03 12.68 -10.69
C LEU A 30 -0.85 13.37 -9.63
N PRO A 31 -1.02 14.71 -9.58
CA PRO A 31 -1.89 15.33 -8.58
C PRO A 31 -3.35 14.86 -8.66
N GLU A 32 -3.88 14.69 -9.88
CA GLU A 32 -5.24 14.15 -10.11
C GLU A 32 -5.30 12.65 -9.77
N GLN A 33 -4.23 11.90 -10.04
CA GLN A 33 -4.17 10.48 -9.66
C GLN A 33 -4.34 10.30 -8.16
N ASP A 34 -3.63 11.11 -7.37
CA ASP A 34 -3.69 11.04 -5.92
C ASP A 34 -5.11 11.32 -5.38
N GLU A 35 -5.82 12.31 -5.95
CA GLU A 35 -7.21 12.63 -5.58
C GLU A 35 -8.15 11.46 -5.86
N ILE A 36 -8.01 10.85 -7.03
CA ILE A 36 -8.83 9.73 -7.47
C ILE A 36 -8.54 8.47 -6.63
N VAL A 37 -7.27 8.18 -6.35
CA VAL A 37 -6.85 7.05 -5.49
C VAL A 37 -7.38 7.25 -4.07
N ALA A 38 -7.20 8.44 -3.48
CA ALA A 38 -7.68 8.74 -2.15
C ALA A 38 -9.21 8.62 -2.04
N ALA A 39 -9.95 9.13 -3.04
CA ALA A 39 -11.40 8.97 -3.10
C ALA A 39 -11.83 7.50 -3.21
N ALA A 40 -11.12 6.71 -4.02
CA ALA A 40 -11.40 5.28 -4.17
C ALA A 40 -11.14 4.50 -2.85
N LEU A 41 -10.01 4.74 -2.19
CA LEU A 41 -9.71 4.13 -0.88
C LEU A 41 -10.80 4.41 0.15
N ARG A 42 -11.17 5.68 0.31
CA ARG A 42 -12.24 6.09 1.24
C ARG A 42 -13.58 5.42 0.94
N ALA A 43 -13.90 5.20 -0.33
CA ALA A 43 -15.14 4.53 -0.73
C ALA A 43 -15.12 3.00 -0.50
N LEU A 44 -13.93 2.40 -0.41
CA LEU A 44 -13.74 0.96 -0.24
C LEU A 44 -13.59 0.54 1.22
N TRP A 45 -13.03 1.40 2.07
CA TRP A 45 -12.89 1.14 3.50
C TRP A 45 -14.24 0.95 4.17
N ARG A 46 -14.40 -0.20 4.81
CA ARG A 46 -15.58 -0.56 5.58
C ARG A 46 -15.23 -1.62 6.62
N PRO A 47 -15.95 -1.70 7.74
CA PRO A 47 -15.83 -2.82 8.66
C PRO A 47 -16.06 -4.15 7.94
N ALA A 48 -15.25 -5.15 8.27
CA ALA A 48 -15.37 -6.49 7.73
C ALA A 48 -14.81 -7.51 8.73
N GLY A 49 -15.16 -8.79 8.52
CA GLY A 49 -14.67 -9.91 9.32
C GLY A 49 -14.18 -11.05 8.44
N ALA A 50 -14.40 -12.29 8.88
CA ALA A 50 -14.09 -13.46 8.08
C ALA A 50 -14.70 -13.37 6.66
N PRO A 51 -14.00 -13.85 5.61
CA PRO A 51 -12.79 -14.69 5.65
C PRO A 51 -11.46 -13.91 5.54
N PHE A 52 -11.45 -12.58 5.70
CA PHE A 52 -10.23 -11.79 5.49
C PHE A 52 -9.22 -11.96 6.63
N ARG A 53 -7.94 -12.07 6.27
CA ARG A 53 -6.84 -12.27 7.22
C ARG A 53 -6.41 -10.93 7.83
N PRO A 54 -5.91 -10.90 9.08
CA PRO A 54 -5.34 -9.69 9.67
C PRO A 54 -4.09 -9.23 8.91
N LEU A 55 -3.92 -7.91 8.76
CA LEU A 55 -2.72 -7.29 8.18
C LEU A 55 -1.44 -7.73 8.91
N ALA A 56 -1.52 -7.95 10.22
CA ALA A 56 -0.39 -8.40 11.03
C ALA A 56 0.28 -9.67 10.48
N GLN A 57 -0.49 -10.62 9.92
CA GLN A 57 0.08 -11.87 9.38
C GLN A 57 1.01 -11.62 8.20
N VAL A 58 0.64 -10.74 7.27
CA VAL A 58 1.49 -10.45 6.10
C VAL A 58 2.67 -9.56 6.48
N CYS A 59 2.49 -8.63 7.43
CA CYS A 59 3.59 -7.83 7.94
C CYS A 59 4.66 -8.67 8.66
N ASP A 60 4.25 -9.67 9.44
CA ASP A 60 5.20 -10.60 10.07
C ASP A 60 5.97 -11.40 9.00
N LEU A 61 5.25 -11.97 8.02
CA LEU A 61 5.85 -12.74 6.93
C LEU A 61 6.89 -11.91 6.17
N TRP A 62 6.52 -10.70 5.74
CA TRP A 62 7.44 -9.84 5.00
C TRP A 62 8.64 -9.42 5.83
N ALA A 63 8.45 -9.08 7.11
CA ALA A 63 9.56 -8.76 8.00
C ALA A 63 10.55 -9.93 8.10
N ASP A 64 10.05 -11.16 8.30
CA ASP A 64 10.88 -12.36 8.38
C ASP A 64 11.62 -12.66 7.06
N GLU A 65 10.97 -12.41 5.91
CA GLU A 65 11.56 -12.60 4.58
C GLU A 65 12.68 -11.60 4.28
N VAL A 66 12.53 -10.33 4.67
CA VAL A 66 13.50 -9.27 4.33
C VAL A 66 14.63 -9.10 5.32
N GLU A 67 14.43 -9.47 6.59
CA GLU A 67 15.42 -9.27 7.66
C GLU A 67 16.82 -9.86 7.31
N PRO A 68 16.94 -11.05 6.69
CA PRO A 68 18.24 -11.57 6.23
C PRO A 68 18.86 -10.82 5.06
N LEU A 69 18.08 -10.05 4.30
CA LEU A 69 18.50 -9.32 3.10
C LEU A 69 18.99 -7.90 3.44
N LEU A 70 18.53 -7.34 4.56
CA LEU A 70 18.86 -5.98 5.01
C LEU A 70 20.19 -5.94 5.77
N THR A 71 21.28 -6.18 5.04
CA THR A 71 22.65 -6.10 5.60
C THR A 71 23.08 -4.64 5.80
N ALA A 72 24.17 -4.43 6.53
CA ALA A 72 24.73 -3.09 6.78
C ALA A 72 25.14 -2.33 5.49
N ASP A 73 25.36 -3.04 4.38
CA ASP A 73 25.64 -2.44 3.07
C ASP A 73 24.37 -1.96 2.35
N VAL A 74 23.19 -2.43 2.79
CA VAL A 74 21.88 -2.06 2.23
C VAL A 74 21.30 -0.89 2.99
N LEU A 75 21.23 -0.99 4.33
CA LEU A 75 20.66 0.05 5.17
C LEU A 75 21.32 0.05 6.55
N ASP A 76 21.32 1.21 7.21
CA ASP A 76 21.80 1.34 8.59
C ASP A 76 21.10 0.31 9.51
N PRO A 77 21.83 -0.52 10.28
CA PRO A 77 21.24 -1.54 11.13
C PRO A 77 20.28 -0.99 12.19
N GLY A 78 20.45 0.27 12.61
CA GLY A 78 19.51 0.96 13.49
C GLY A 78 18.16 1.19 12.82
N LEU A 79 18.19 1.75 11.60
CA LEU A 79 16.97 1.93 10.79
C LEU A 79 16.27 0.61 10.49
N VAL A 80 17.02 -0.46 10.17
CA VAL A 80 16.46 -1.80 9.95
C VAL A 80 15.73 -2.29 11.20
N ARG A 81 16.40 -2.24 12.36
CA ARG A 81 15.82 -2.64 13.65
C ARG A 81 14.54 -1.86 13.96
N ASP A 82 14.58 -0.54 13.85
CA ASP A 82 13.46 0.33 14.21
C ASP A 82 12.29 0.20 13.21
N GLY A 83 12.59 0.11 11.91
CA GLY A 83 11.61 -0.08 10.85
C GLY A 83 10.90 -1.43 10.93
N LEU A 84 11.63 -2.54 11.12
CA LEU A 84 11.04 -3.87 11.26
C LEU A 84 10.22 -3.99 12.57
N ALA A 85 10.68 -3.37 13.66
CA ALA A 85 9.91 -3.32 14.90
C ALA A 85 8.58 -2.61 14.69
N LEU A 86 8.57 -1.45 14.02
CA LEU A 86 7.35 -0.73 13.68
C LEU A 86 6.48 -1.51 12.69
N HIS A 87 7.05 -2.15 11.67
CA HIS A 87 6.30 -2.95 10.69
C HIS A 87 5.53 -4.09 11.35
N ARG A 88 6.11 -4.72 12.38
CA ARG A 88 5.44 -5.74 13.20
C ARG A 88 4.43 -5.11 14.19
N ALA A 89 4.73 -3.96 14.80
CA ALA A 89 3.89 -3.39 15.85
C ALA A 89 2.64 -2.64 15.35
N LEU A 90 2.76 -1.83 14.30
CA LEU A 90 1.68 -0.98 13.77
C LEU A 90 0.37 -1.72 13.45
N PRO A 91 0.36 -2.90 12.79
CA PRO A 91 -0.88 -3.61 12.48
C PRO A 91 -1.56 -4.22 13.72
N ARG A 92 -0.94 -4.14 14.90
CA ARG A 92 -1.45 -4.64 16.18
C ARG A 92 -1.89 -3.50 17.13
N ALA A 93 -1.86 -2.26 16.66
CA ALA A 93 -2.35 -1.13 17.44
C ALA A 93 -3.85 -1.28 17.74
N ASP A 94 -4.29 -0.75 18.88
CA ASP A 94 -5.70 -0.79 19.31
C ASP A 94 -6.53 0.19 18.47
N LEU A 95 -6.99 -0.30 17.31
CA LEU A 95 -7.75 0.44 16.30
C LEU A 95 -8.82 -0.49 15.72
N GLU A 96 -9.97 0.08 15.36
CA GLU A 96 -11.00 -0.66 14.63
C GLU A 96 -10.51 -0.97 13.20
N PRO A 97 -10.34 -2.25 12.81
CA PRO A 97 -9.81 -2.60 11.50
C PRO A 97 -10.86 -2.41 10.41
N VAL A 98 -10.41 -2.00 9.23
CA VAL A 98 -11.25 -1.96 8.01
C VAL A 98 -10.75 -2.96 7.00
N LEU A 99 -11.61 -3.29 6.03
CA LEU A 99 -11.20 -4.02 4.83
C LEU A 99 -10.29 -3.14 3.98
N LEU A 100 -9.04 -3.56 3.85
CA LEU A 100 -8.02 -2.93 3.02
C LEU A 100 -8.03 -3.53 1.60
N VAL A 101 -7.56 -2.75 0.63
CA VAL A 101 -7.28 -3.23 -0.73
C VAL A 101 -5.83 -3.72 -0.88
N SER A 102 -4.94 -3.10 -0.11
CA SER A 102 -3.48 -3.18 0.04
C SER A 102 -2.62 -2.98 -1.20
N ASP A 103 -3.17 -3.15 -2.40
CA ASP A 103 -2.45 -2.93 -3.66
C ASP A 103 -3.16 -1.89 -4.55
N LEU A 104 -3.85 -0.91 -3.94
CA LEU A 104 -4.48 0.16 -4.71
C LEU A 104 -3.46 1.26 -5.06
N HIS A 105 -3.26 1.45 -6.36
CA HIS A 105 -2.46 2.55 -6.92
C HIS A 105 -2.99 2.91 -8.30
N ALA A 106 -2.47 3.97 -8.92
CA ALA A 106 -2.94 4.44 -10.23
C ALA A 106 -2.79 3.43 -11.39
N GLY A 107 -2.02 2.36 -11.23
CA GLY A 107 -1.97 1.25 -12.18
C GLY A 107 -3.16 0.29 -12.06
N ASN A 108 -3.72 0.16 -10.85
CA ASN A 108 -4.81 -0.74 -10.51
C ASN A 108 -6.18 -0.04 -10.46
N LEU A 109 -6.27 1.19 -10.99
CA LEU A 109 -7.53 1.87 -11.26
C LEU A 109 -7.70 2.02 -12.77
N LEU A 110 -8.71 1.35 -13.33
CA LEU A 110 -8.99 1.40 -14.75
C LEU A 110 -10.14 2.35 -15.06
N ALA A 111 -10.00 3.14 -16.12
CA ALA A 111 -11.07 3.98 -16.61
C ALA A 111 -12.31 3.14 -16.97
N ALA A 112 -13.47 3.64 -16.60
CA ALA A 112 -14.78 3.08 -16.91
C ALA A 112 -15.70 4.14 -17.53
N ALA A 113 -16.88 3.71 -17.97
CA ALA A 113 -17.86 4.61 -18.58
C ALA A 113 -18.26 5.75 -17.62
N GLY A 114 -18.55 6.93 -18.19
CA GLY A 114 -19.01 8.08 -17.42
C GLY A 114 -17.94 8.77 -16.57
N GLY A 115 -16.65 8.58 -16.90
CA GLY A 115 -15.55 9.23 -16.17
C GLY A 115 -15.26 8.63 -14.79
N THR A 116 -15.69 7.39 -14.57
CA THR A 116 -15.50 6.66 -13.31
C THR A 116 -14.26 5.77 -13.37
N TRP A 117 -13.79 5.31 -12.21
CA TRP A 117 -12.62 4.44 -12.07
C TRP A 117 -13.01 3.12 -11.40
N ARG A 118 -12.50 2.01 -11.92
CA ARG A 118 -12.74 0.66 -11.39
C ARG A 118 -11.45 0.12 -10.78
N PRO A 119 -11.43 -0.20 -9.47
CA PRO A 119 -10.30 -0.89 -8.87
C PRO A 119 -10.20 -2.32 -9.40
N ILE A 120 -8.98 -2.79 -9.60
CA ILE A 120 -8.65 -4.17 -9.94
C ILE A 120 -7.59 -4.71 -8.99
N ASP A 121 -7.39 -6.02 -9.03
CA ASP A 121 -6.31 -6.74 -8.32
C ASP A 121 -6.20 -6.47 -6.80
N PRO A 122 -7.31 -6.54 -6.03
CA PRO A 122 -7.22 -6.34 -4.58
C PRO A 122 -6.50 -7.50 -3.89
N GLN A 123 -5.73 -7.19 -2.84
CA GLN A 123 -5.07 -8.16 -1.96
C GLN A 123 -5.56 -8.02 -0.51
N PRO A 124 -6.83 -8.34 -0.22
CA PRO A 124 -7.49 -7.82 0.97
C PRO A 124 -6.94 -8.34 2.30
N TYR A 125 -6.81 -7.41 3.26
CA TYR A 125 -6.52 -7.68 4.67
C TYR A 125 -7.48 -6.88 5.56
N LEU A 126 -7.61 -7.30 6.82
CA LEU A 126 -8.23 -6.49 7.87
C LEU A 126 -7.14 -5.74 8.62
N GLY A 127 -7.21 -4.41 8.66
CA GLY A 127 -6.19 -3.64 9.36
C GLY A 127 -6.37 -2.14 9.28
N ASP A 128 -5.26 -1.45 9.49
CA ASP A 128 -5.17 -0.01 9.56
C ASP A 128 -5.27 0.64 8.16
N PRO A 129 -6.21 1.58 7.93
CA PRO A 129 -6.34 2.26 6.64
C PRO A 129 -5.10 3.07 6.24
N CYS A 130 -4.23 3.46 7.18
CA CYS A 130 -2.95 4.11 6.89
C CYS A 130 -2.00 3.23 6.08
N PHE A 131 -2.16 1.91 6.11
CA PHE A 131 -1.38 1.01 5.28
C PHE A 131 -1.78 1.10 3.79
N ASP A 132 -3.05 1.36 3.51
CA ASP A 132 -3.63 1.25 2.16
C ASP A 132 -3.20 2.38 1.22
N VAL A 133 -2.72 3.50 1.76
CA VAL A 133 -2.18 4.62 0.96
C VAL A 133 -0.74 4.38 0.51
N LEU A 134 -0.01 3.47 1.15
CA LEU A 134 1.44 3.35 0.99
C LEU A 134 1.84 2.86 -0.40
N GLN A 135 1.08 1.92 -0.98
CA GLN A 135 1.40 1.36 -2.28
C GLN A 135 1.40 2.42 -3.38
N HIS A 136 0.42 3.34 -3.34
CA HIS A 136 0.36 4.46 -4.28
C HIS A 136 1.54 5.42 -4.08
N ILE A 137 1.88 5.73 -2.81
CA ILE A 137 3.02 6.60 -2.47
C ILE A 137 4.34 5.98 -2.96
N LEU A 138 4.57 4.69 -2.74
CA LEU A 138 5.80 3.98 -3.07
C LEU A 138 5.94 3.68 -4.57
N ASN A 139 4.84 3.77 -5.33
CA ASN A 139 4.89 3.69 -6.79
C ASN A 139 5.23 5.04 -7.46
N ASP A 140 5.32 6.12 -6.68
CA ASP A 140 5.61 7.47 -7.16
C ASP A 140 7.02 7.91 -6.78
N ARG A 141 7.83 8.34 -7.76
CA ARG A 141 9.20 8.81 -7.52
C ARG A 141 9.27 10.11 -6.70
N ARG A 142 8.21 10.93 -6.66
CA ARG A 142 8.15 12.16 -5.84
C ARG A 142 8.43 11.89 -4.36
N VAL A 143 8.16 10.67 -3.87
CA VAL A 143 8.45 10.28 -2.49
C VAL A 143 9.95 10.35 -2.15
N ALA A 144 10.83 10.16 -3.13
CA ALA A 144 12.28 10.28 -2.93
C ALA A 144 12.74 11.74 -2.78
N ASP A 145 11.97 12.70 -3.30
CA ASP A 145 12.26 14.13 -3.20
C ASP A 145 11.79 14.69 -1.85
N ASP A 146 10.56 14.38 -1.45
CA ASP A 146 9.98 14.80 -0.17
C ASP A 146 8.93 13.80 0.32
N ALA A 147 9.40 12.76 1.01
CA ALA A 147 8.56 11.70 1.55
C ALA A 147 7.50 12.22 2.54
N GLY A 148 7.88 13.23 3.34
CA GLY A 148 7.01 13.83 4.34
C GLY A 148 5.85 14.59 3.71
N ALA A 149 6.10 15.35 2.64
CA ALA A 149 5.06 16.10 1.93
C ALA A 149 4.11 15.16 1.16
N VAL A 150 4.62 14.11 0.53
CA VAL A 150 3.78 13.12 -0.19
C VAL A 150 2.89 12.36 0.79
N ALA A 151 3.44 11.93 1.94
CA ALA A 151 2.67 11.29 3.01
C ALA A 151 1.57 12.20 3.55
N ASP A 152 1.90 13.45 3.89
CA ASP A 152 0.94 14.42 4.43
C ASP A 152 -0.19 14.73 3.44
N ARG A 153 0.16 14.84 2.15
CA ARG A 153 -0.83 15.09 1.11
C ARG A 153 -1.82 13.93 1.00
N MET A 154 -1.33 12.69 0.98
CA MET A 154 -2.21 11.51 0.94
C MET A 154 -3.04 11.36 2.20
N ALA A 155 -2.46 11.62 3.37
CA ALA A 155 -3.19 11.65 4.64
C ALA A 155 -4.32 12.69 4.61
N GLY A 156 -4.03 13.91 4.14
CA GLY A 156 -5.02 14.98 4.02
C GLY A 156 -6.18 14.65 3.07
N LEU A 157 -5.89 14.05 1.90
CA LEU A 157 -6.93 13.64 0.94
C LEU A 157 -7.81 12.49 1.44
N THR A 158 -7.24 11.61 2.27
CA THR A 158 -7.94 10.45 2.83
C THR A 158 -8.60 10.72 4.18
N GLY A 159 -8.24 11.81 4.85
CA GLY A 159 -8.69 12.13 6.21
C GLY A 159 -8.00 11.30 7.30
N LEU A 160 -6.81 10.78 7.01
CA LEU A 160 -6.00 9.98 7.94
C LEU A 160 -5.05 10.86 8.76
N ASP A 161 -4.53 10.31 9.85
CA ASP A 161 -3.49 10.95 10.66
C ASP A 161 -2.15 10.95 9.92
N ALA A 162 -1.62 12.15 9.63
CA ALA A 162 -0.39 12.31 8.87
C ALA A 162 0.83 11.69 9.57
N GLY A 163 0.91 11.81 10.90
CA GLY A 163 1.98 11.20 11.69
C GLY A 163 2.00 9.68 11.52
N ARG A 164 0.84 9.05 11.62
CA ARG A 164 0.67 7.61 11.44
C ARG A 164 0.97 7.14 10.03
N VAL A 165 0.57 7.89 9.00
CA VAL A 165 0.96 7.59 7.60
C VAL A 165 2.48 7.67 7.44
N ARG A 166 3.16 8.67 8.01
CA ARG A 166 4.63 8.78 7.97
C ARG A 166 5.30 7.61 8.67
N THR A 167 4.83 7.22 9.87
CA THR A 167 5.39 6.06 10.60
C THR A 167 5.22 4.77 9.80
N TRP A 168 4.07 4.57 9.18
CA TRP A 168 3.84 3.44 8.27
C TRP A 168 4.73 3.49 7.03
N LEU A 169 4.90 4.67 6.44
CA LEU A 169 5.77 4.85 5.27
C LEU A 169 7.23 4.56 5.62
N PHE A 170 7.74 5.03 6.76
CA PHE A 170 9.06 4.66 7.26
C PHE A 170 9.22 3.13 7.37
N ALA A 171 8.32 2.48 8.12
CA ALA A 171 8.37 1.04 8.34
C ALA A 171 8.29 0.24 7.04
N ARG A 172 7.42 0.65 6.11
CA ARG A 172 7.27 0.01 4.81
C ARG A 172 8.47 0.26 3.91
N SER A 173 9.04 1.47 3.92
CA SER A 173 10.26 1.79 3.16
C SER A 173 11.45 0.96 3.61
N VAL A 174 11.60 0.66 4.90
CA VAL A 174 12.63 -0.28 5.38
C VAL A 174 12.44 -1.68 4.78
N VAL A 175 11.21 -2.19 4.74
CA VAL A 175 10.92 -3.50 4.12
C VAL A 175 11.20 -3.50 2.62
N GLU A 176 10.74 -2.47 1.90
CA GLU A 176 10.95 -2.34 0.45
C GLU A 176 12.43 -2.17 0.06
N SER A 177 13.25 -1.65 0.98
CA SER A 177 14.69 -1.43 0.77
C SER A 177 15.44 -2.73 0.45
N ALA A 178 14.92 -3.89 0.85
CA ALA A 178 15.51 -5.19 0.54
C ALA A 178 15.47 -5.54 -0.96
N TRP A 179 14.52 -4.97 -1.71
CA TRP A 179 14.32 -5.27 -3.13
C TRP A 179 14.51 -4.04 -4.03
N SER A 180 14.38 -2.85 -3.45
CA SER A 180 14.36 -1.58 -4.17
C SER A 180 15.37 -0.59 -3.59
N PRO A 181 16.63 -0.56 -4.09
CA PRO A 181 17.67 0.33 -3.58
C PRO A 181 17.32 1.83 -3.64
N TRP A 182 16.44 2.22 -4.57
CA TRP A 182 16.00 3.60 -4.73
C TRP A 182 15.13 4.10 -3.55
N ILE A 183 14.61 3.20 -2.71
CA ILE A 183 13.81 3.53 -1.51
C ILE A 183 14.67 3.94 -0.32
N TRP A 184 15.96 3.60 -0.27
CA TRP A 184 16.80 3.84 0.91
C TRP A 184 16.76 5.30 1.41
N PRO A 185 16.79 6.34 0.55
CA PRO A 185 16.67 7.72 1.00
C PRO A 185 15.34 8.04 1.69
N VAL A 186 14.25 7.38 1.30
CA VAL A 186 12.92 7.55 1.90
C VAL A 186 12.91 7.04 3.34
N ALA A 187 13.46 5.86 3.57
CA ALA A 187 13.59 5.29 4.91
C ALA A 187 14.45 6.18 5.82
N ALA A 188 15.57 6.69 5.31
CA ALA A 188 16.43 7.58 6.05
C ALA A 188 15.75 8.94 6.38
N ALA A 189 14.98 9.50 5.44
CA ALA A 189 14.32 10.79 5.61
C ALA A 189 13.16 10.77 6.62
N LEU A 190 12.53 9.62 6.84
CA LEU A 190 11.38 9.45 7.73
C LEU A 190 11.73 8.78 9.06
N ALA A 191 13.01 8.52 9.31
CA ALA A 191 13.45 7.92 10.56
C ALA A 191 12.98 8.77 11.77
N PRO A 192 12.41 8.14 12.81
CA PRO A 192 11.89 8.84 13.99
C PRO A 192 12.98 9.45 14.88
#